data_AF-A0A0Q6VW03-F1
#
_entry.id   AF-A0A0Q6VW03-F1
#
_cell.length_a   1.000
_cell.length_b   1.000
_cell.length_c   1.000
_cell.angle_alpha   90.00
_cell.angle_beta   90.00
_cell.angle_gamma   90.00
#
_symmetry.space_group_name_H-M   'P 1'
#
loop_
_entity.id
_entity.type
_entity.pdbx_description
1 polymer ?
#
loop_
_entity_poly.entity_id
_entity_poly.type
_entity_poly.pdbx_seq_one_letter_code
_entity_poly.pdbx_strand_id
1 'polypeptide(L)'
;MILRPWSQVSVQISVQGLLGFFDGKAPACAGPWLKPSLDRKGWSIHQGKIIVADALKRFRRMLKGLQVHRANNFYVVETQGTFQDPYYRRQWINELHPSPAGFELVARKFDEHWFKLVVERGELTEQQVEPHTT
;
A
#
# COMPACT_ATOMS: atom_id res chain seq x y z
N MET A 1 -0.06 3.07 -30.17
CA MET A 1 -1.33 2.84 -29.44
C MET A 1 -1.74 1.39 -29.67
N ILE A 2 -1.42 0.50 -28.73
CA ILE A 2 -1.78 -0.93 -28.82
C ILE A 2 -2.89 -1.16 -27.79
N LEU A 3 -4.11 -1.40 -28.27
CA LEU A 3 -5.23 -1.82 -27.45
C LEU A 3 -5.04 -3.33 -27.16
N ARG A 4 -4.90 -3.72 -25.90
CA ARG A 4 -4.85 -5.14 -25.48
C ARG A 4 -6.13 -5.54 -24.72
N PRO A 5 -6.56 -6.82 -24.79
CA PRO A 5 -7.90 -7.26 -24.37
C PRO A 5 -8.04 -7.27 -22.84
N TRP A 6 -9.21 -6.82 -22.36
CA TRP A 6 -9.60 -6.69 -20.96
C TRP A 6 -9.97 -8.04 -20.27
N SER A 7 -9.18 -9.11 -20.42
CA SER A 7 -9.49 -10.40 -19.75
C SER A 7 -8.82 -10.58 -18.38
N GLN A 8 -8.18 -9.55 -17.84
CA GLN A 8 -7.52 -9.61 -16.53
C GLN A 8 -8.09 -8.51 -15.62
N VAL A 9 -9.06 -8.86 -14.77
CA VAL A 9 -9.43 -8.01 -13.63
C VAL A 9 -8.33 -8.14 -12.59
N SER A 10 -7.34 -7.23 -12.64
CA SER A 10 -6.33 -7.11 -11.60
C SER A 10 -6.95 -6.41 -10.40
N VAL A 11 -7.42 -7.17 -9.42
CA VAL A 11 -7.76 -6.60 -8.11
C VAL A 11 -6.45 -6.35 -7.38
N GLN A 12 -6.00 -5.10 -7.42
CA GLN A 12 -4.73 -4.65 -6.84
C GLN A 12 -5.01 -4.11 -5.43
N ILE A 13 -4.68 -4.89 -4.40
CA ILE A 13 -4.89 -4.51 -3.00
C ILE A 13 -3.56 -4.05 -2.42
N SER A 14 -3.38 -2.74 -2.24
CA SER A 14 -2.30 -2.18 -1.42
C SER A 14 -2.65 -2.37 0.05
N VAL A 15 -1.80 -3.05 0.82
CA VAL A 15 -1.91 -3.08 2.28
C VAL A 15 -0.79 -2.22 2.86
N GLN A 16 -0.96 -0.89 2.83
CA GLN A 16 -0.05 -0.02 3.54
C GLN A 16 -0.30 -0.14 5.04
N GLY A 17 0.74 -0.51 5.78
CA GLY A 17 0.71 -0.57 7.23
C GLY A 17 2.01 -0.11 7.82
N LEU A 18 2.15 1.21 7.96
CA LEU A 18 2.93 1.84 9.03
C LEU A 18 2.54 3.32 9.15
N LEU A 19 1.46 3.48 9.91
CA LEU A 19 1.12 4.53 10.87
C LEU A 19 1.35 5.99 10.45
N GLY A 20 0.30 6.64 9.93
CA GLY A 20 0.20 8.10 10.00
C GLY A 20 0.16 8.62 11.45
N PHE A 21 -0.01 9.93 11.61
CA PHE A 21 -0.11 10.55 12.94
C PHE A 21 -1.35 10.11 13.71
N PHE A 22 -1.21 9.15 14.64
CA PHE A 22 -2.25 8.79 15.63
C PHE A 22 -2.44 9.85 16.73
N ASP A 23 -2.03 11.09 16.49
CA ASP A 23 -2.19 12.18 17.45
C ASP A 23 -3.55 12.87 17.33
N GLY A 24 -4.43 12.36 16.45
CA GLY A 24 -5.76 12.89 16.23
C GLY A 24 -5.80 14.13 15.33
N LYS A 25 -4.66 14.60 14.82
CA LYS A 25 -4.60 15.74 13.92
C LYS A 25 -4.95 15.29 12.51
N ALA A 26 -5.95 15.92 11.93
CA ALA A 26 -6.30 15.81 10.53
C ALA A 26 -6.91 17.13 10.06
N PRO A 27 -6.88 17.44 8.76
CA PRO A 27 -7.76 18.45 8.19
C PRO A 27 -9.21 18.16 8.60
N ALA A 28 -10.01 19.18 8.86
CA ALA A 28 -11.38 19.03 9.38
C ALA A 28 -12.27 18.10 8.50
N CYS A 29 -11.97 17.98 7.21
CA CYS A 29 -12.66 17.12 6.26
C CYS A 29 -12.09 15.70 6.11
N ALA A 30 -11.03 15.34 6.86
CA ALA A 30 -10.26 14.12 6.60
C ALA A 30 -9.77 13.39 7.87
N GLY A 31 -10.49 13.47 8.99
CA GLY A 31 -10.23 12.64 10.18
C GLY A 31 -10.33 13.40 11.50
N PRO A 32 -9.88 12.79 12.63
CA PRO A 32 -9.17 11.50 12.72
C PRO A 32 -10.08 10.28 12.55
N TRP A 33 -9.52 9.17 12.04
CA TRP A 33 -10.29 7.97 11.66
C TRP A 33 -10.12 6.82 12.66
N LEU A 34 -8.90 6.63 13.13
CA LEU A 34 -8.53 5.55 14.04
C LEU A 34 -8.61 6.02 15.49
N LYS A 35 -8.15 7.23 15.80
CA LYS A 35 -8.10 7.72 17.20
C LYS A 35 -9.43 7.64 17.96
N PRO A 36 -10.59 8.07 17.41
CA PRO A 36 -11.85 7.97 18.15
C PRO A 36 -12.23 6.53 18.54
N SER A 37 -11.83 5.55 17.72
CA SER A 37 -12.04 4.13 18.00
C SER A 37 -11.05 3.58 19.02
N LEU A 38 -9.79 4.03 19.00
CA LEU A 38 -8.81 3.70 20.04
C LEU A 38 -9.24 4.24 21.40
N ASP A 39 -9.66 5.51 21.46
CA ASP A 39 -10.10 6.18 22.68
C ASP A 39 -11.30 5.46 23.31
N ARG A 40 -12.32 5.10 22.51
CA ARG A 40 -13.49 4.31 22.99
C ARG A 40 -13.13 2.95 23.56
N LYS A 41 -11.99 2.37 23.16
CA LYS A 41 -11.50 1.08 23.66
C LYS A 41 -10.51 1.24 24.82
N GLY A 42 -10.21 2.47 25.24
CA GLY A 42 -9.23 2.74 26.28
C GLY A 42 -7.79 2.39 25.86
N TRP A 43 -7.52 2.32 24.56
CA TRP A 43 -6.19 1.99 24.05
C TRP A 43 -5.35 3.25 23.91
N SER A 44 -4.13 3.22 24.45
CA SER A 44 -3.12 4.24 24.17
C SER A 44 -2.75 4.25 22.69
N ILE A 45 -2.19 5.36 22.22
CA ILE A 45 -1.65 5.47 20.86
C ILE A 45 -0.64 4.36 20.58
N HIS A 46 0.23 4.04 21.53
CA HIS A 46 1.22 2.97 21.38
C HIS A 46 0.57 1.59 21.18
N GLN A 47 -0.44 1.26 21.98
CA GLN A 47 -1.22 0.02 21.79
C GLN A 47 -1.93 0.00 20.44
N GLY A 48 -2.58 1.11 20.06
CA GLY A 48 -3.23 1.23 18.75
C GLY A 48 -2.28 0.98 17.59
N LYS A 49 -1.06 1.54 17.66
CA LYS A 49 0.00 1.31 16.67
C LYS A 49 0.35 -0.17 16.53
N ILE A 50 0.52 -0.88 17.65
CA ILE A 50 0.83 -2.32 17.66
C ILE A 50 -0.34 -3.13 17.08
N ILE A 51 -1.57 -2.85 17.51
CA ILE A 51 -2.78 -3.55 17.07
C ILE A 51 -2.99 -3.40 15.56
N VAL A 52 -2.92 -2.17 15.05
CA VAL A 52 -3.09 -1.88 13.62
C VAL A 52 -1.98 -2.53 12.80
N ALA A 53 -0.72 -2.46 13.26
CA ALA A 53 0.38 -3.12 12.58
C ALA A 53 0.21 -4.65 12.53
N ASP A 54 -0.23 -5.29 13.62
CA ASP A 54 -0.51 -6.73 13.63
C ASP A 54 -1.68 -7.09 12.70
N ALA A 55 -2.77 -6.33 12.72
CA ALA A 55 -3.92 -6.53 11.86
C ALA A 55 -3.53 -6.46 10.37
N LEU A 56 -2.74 -5.46 9.97
CA LEU A 56 -2.28 -5.29 8.59
C LEU A 56 -1.29 -6.40 8.19
N LYS A 57 -0.44 -6.87 9.10
CA LYS A 57 0.42 -8.04 8.86
C LYS A 57 -0.39 -9.32 8.67
N ARG A 58 -1.45 -9.54 9.45
CA ARG A 58 -2.38 -10.67 9.29
C ARG A 58 -3.12 -10.59 7.95
N PHE A 59 -3.65 -9.43 7.60
CA PHE A 59 -4.36 -9.22 6.34
C PHE A 59 -3.43 -9.48 5.13
N ARG A 60 -2.20 -8.97 5.16
CA ARG A 60 -1.17 -9.30 4.17
C ARG A 60 -0.95 -10.81 4.05
N ARG A 61 -0.77 -11.53 5.16
CA ARG A 61 -0.57 -12.99 5.14
C ARG A 61 -1.74 -13.72 4.49
N MET A 62 -2.97 -13.29 4.80
CA MET A 62 -4.18 -13.84 4.18
C MET A 62 -4.19 -13.63 2.66
N LEU A 63 -3.94 -12.40 2.19
CA LEU A 63 -3.89 -12.10 0.76
C LEU A 63 -2.81 -12.90 0.04
N LYS A 64 -1.62 -13.06 0.64
CA LYS A 64 -0.57 -13.91 0.07
C LYS A 64 -0.97 -15.37 -0.02
N GLY A 65 -1.67 -15.89 0.99
CA GLY A 65 -2.21 -17.24 0.96
C GLY A 65 -3.19 -17.43 -0.20
N LEU A 66 -4.09 -16.46 -0.40
CA LEU A 66 -5.02 -16.45 -1.53
C LEU A 66 -4.31 -16.35 -2.89
N GLN A 67 -3.22 -15.59 -3.00
CA GLN A 67 -2.44 -15.44 -4.24
C GLN A 67 -1.80 -16.75 -4.71
N VAL A 68 -1.49 -17.69 -3.80
CA VAL A 68 -0.91 -19.02 -4.18
C VAL A 68 -1.82 -19.77 -5.16
N HIS A 69 -3.12 -19.55 -5.06
CA HIS A 69 -4.09 -20.15 -5.98
C HIS A 69 -4.22 -19.30 -7.25
N ARG A 70 -3.53 -19.72 -8.32
CA ARG A 70 -3.50 -19.01 -9.61
C ARG A 70 -4.89 -18.71 -10.19
N ALA A 71 -5.90 -19.51 -9.88
CA ALA A 71 -7.29 -19.29 -10.29
C ALA A 71 -7.89 -17.97 -9.78
N ASN A 72 -7.36 -17.41 -8.67
CA ASN A 72 -7.83 -16.14 -8.14
C ASN A 72 -7.36 -14.93 -8.96
N ASN A 73 -6.36 -15.11 -9.84
CA ASN A 73 -5.91 -14.11 -10.81
C ASN A 73 -5.64 -12.70 -10.24
N PHE A 74 -4.91 -12.61 -9.13
CA PHE A 74 -4.45 -11.33 -8.58
C PHE A 74 -3.03 -11.46 -8.03
N TYR A 75 -2.40 -10.31 -7.79
CA TYR A 75 -1.10 -10.22 -7.14
C TYR A 75 -1.16 -9.26 -5.96
N VAL A 76 -0.41 -9.59 -4.91
CA VAL A 76 -0.19 -8.78 -3.71
C VAL A 76 1.08 -7.97 -3.93
N VAL A 77 0.92 -6.66 -4.04
CA VAL A 77 2.03 -5.71 -4.05
C VAL A 77 2.41 -5.39 -2.61
N GLU A 78 3.68 -5.62 -2.26
CA GLU A 78 4.20 -5.46 -0.91
C GLU A 78 4.50 -3.99 -0.62
N THR A 79 3.60 -3.30 0.09
CA THR A 79 3.71 -1.85 0.37
C THR A 79 3.96 -1.50 1.84
N GLN A 80 4.01 -2.49 2.74
CA GLN A 80 4.37 -2.26 4.15
C GLN A 80 5.86 -1.93 4.27
N GLY A 81 6.18 -0.88 5.04
CA GLY A 81 7.56 -0.39 5.19
C GLY A 81 8.04 0.55 4.07
N THR A 82 7.18 0.90 3.10
CA THR A 82 7.53 1.85 2.02
C THR A 82 7.81 3.26 2.55
N PHE A 83 7.09 3.69 3.57
CA PHE A 83 7.29 5.01 4.17
C PHE A 83 8.36 4.93 5.26
N GLN A 84 9.39 5.75 5.10
CA GLN A 84 10.58 5.75 5.95
C GLN A 84 10.69 7.03 6.80
N ASP A 85 9.79 8.00 6.61
CA ASP A 85 9.75 9.18 7.45
C ASP A 85 9.39 8.79 8.90
N PRO A 86 10.33 8.89 9.86
CA PRO A 86 10.11 8.41 11.23
C PRO A 86 9.04 9.23 11.96
N TYR A 87 8.76 10.43 11.47
CA TYR A 87 7.73 11.30 12.00
C TYR A 87 6.50 11.34 11.14
N TYR A 88 6.45 10.66 9.99
CA TYR A 88 5.25 10.56 9.16
C TYR A 88 4.63 11.91 8.74
N ARG A 89 5.43 12.99 8.71
CA ARG A 89 4.95 14.36 8.41
C ARG A 89 4.91 14.65 6.92
N ARG A 90 5.77 13.98 6.14
CA ARG A 90 5.90 14.25 4.69
C ARG A 90 5.11 13.29 3.83
N GLN A 91 4.99 12.04 4.26
CA GLN A 91 4.44 10.95 3.46
C GLN A 91 2.98 10.61 3.82
N TRP A 92 2.45 11.20 4.89
CA TRP A 92 1.07 11.05 5.33
C TRP A 92 0.39 12.41 5.50
N ILE A 93 -0.90 12.48 5.19
CA ILE A 93 -1.78 13.63 5.49
C ILE A 93 -2.50 13.43 6.83
N ASN A 94 -2.81 12.19 7.18
CA ASN A 94 -3.48 11.81 8.43
C ASN A 94 -3.16 10.34 8.78
N GLU A 95 -3.93 9.74 9.69
CA GLU A 95 -3.79 8.36 10.17
C GLU A 95 -3.92 7.26 9.09
N LEU A 96 -4.49 7.58 7.92
CA LEU A 96 -4.87 6.62 6.89
C LEU A 96 -4.42 6.99 5.47
N HIS A 97 -4.31 8.28 5.16
CA HIS A 97 -4.12 8.78 3.79
C HIS A 97 -2.68 9.23 3.57
N PRO A 98 -1.97 8.66 2.58
CA PRO A 98 -0.69 9.19 2.14
C PRO A 98 -0.83 10.63 1.61
N SER A 99 0.25 11.40 1.68
CA SER A 99 0.37 12.67 0.94
C SER A 99 0.61 12.41 -0.56
N PRO A 100 0.61 13.44 -1.43
CA PRO A 100 1.04 13.26 -2.82
C PRO A 100 2.41 12.56 -2.94
N ALA A 101 3.39 13.00 -2.13
CA ALA A 101 4.71 12.36 -2.05
C ALA A 101 4.63 10.91 -1.51
N GLY A 102 3.70 10.64 -0.57
CA GLY A 102 3.43 9.29 -0.12
C GLY A 102 2.87 8.41 -1.25
N PHE A 103 1.87 8.90 -1.98
CA PHE A 103 1.27 8.20 -3.12
C PHE A 103 2.29 7.86 -4.20
N GLU A 104 3.21 8.76 -4.52
CA GLU A 104 4.29 8.52 -5.48
C GLU A 104 5.17 7.31 -5.09
N LEU A 105 5.51 7.19 -3.80
CA LEU A 105 6.27 6.04 -3.29
C LEU A 105 5.48 4.73 -3.37
N VAL A 106 4.17 4.80 -3.17
CA VAL A 106 3.29 3.63 -3.36
C VAL A 106 3.24 3.25 -4.83
N ALA A 107 3.01 4.21 -5.72
CA ALA A 107 2.94 4.00 -7.16
C ALA A 107 4.19 3.32 -7.70
N ARG A 108 5.38 3.74 -7.24
CA ARG A 108 6.64 3.09 -7.61
C ARG A 108 6.67 1.59 -7.25
N LYS A 109 6.04 1.16 -6.16
CA LYS A 109 5.93 -0.28 -5.83
C LYS A 109 5.05 -1.04 -6.80
N PHE A 110 4.04 -0.39 -7.35
CA PHE A 110 3.18 -0.98 -8.36
C PHE A 110 3.92 -1.08 -9.70
N ASP A 111 4.64 -0.03 -10.09
CA ASP A 111 5.47 -0.03 -11.30
C ASP A 111 6.56 -1.11 -11.24
N GLU A 112 7.34 -1.14 -10.14
CA GLU A 112 8.36 -2.17 -9.88
C GLU A 112 7.78 -3.59 -9.99
N HIS A 113 6.55 -3.81 -9.51
CA HIS A 113 5.90 -5.12 -9.56
C HIS A 113 5.40 -5.45 -10.97
N TRP A 114 4.74 -4.49 -11.63
CA TRP A 114 4.22 -4.64 -12.98
C TRP A 114 5.34 -4.98 -13.97
N PHE A 115 6.46 -4.25 -13.90
CA PHE A 115 7.61 -4.48 -14.75
C PHE A 115 8.20 -5.89 -14.61
N LYS A 116 8.29 -6.40 -13.39
CA LYS A 116 8.72 -7.79 -13.16
C LYS A 116 7.78 -8.79 -13.81
N LEU A 117 6.46 -8.59 -13.67
CA LEU A 117 5.47 -9.50 -14.24
C LEU A 117 5.52 -9.55 -15.76
N VAL A 118 5.62 -8.40 -16.43
CA VAL A 118 5.65 -8.37 -17.92
C VAL A 118 6.94 -8.98 -18.47
N VAL A 119 8.07 -8.83 -17.77
CA VAL A 119 9.33 -9.49 -18.13
C VAL A 119 9.24 -11.01 -17.90
N GLU A 120 8.73 -11.46 -16.75
CA GLU A 120 8.55 -12.89 -16.44
C GLU A 120 7.59 -13.59 -17.42
N ARG A 121 6.61 -12.85 -17.98
CA ARG A 121 5.68 -13.33 -19.01
C ARG A 121 6.26 -13.30 -20.42
N GLY A 122 7.46 -12.75 -20.62
CA GLY A 122 8.08 -12.57 -21.93
C GLY A 122 7.36 -11.53 -22.81
N GLU A 123 6.58 -10.63 -22.20
CA GLU A 123 5.86 -9.57 -22.92
C GLU A 123 6.77 -8.38 -23.24
N LEU A 124 7.83 -8.18 -22.46
CA LEU A 124 8.91 -7.20 -22.67
C LEU A 124 10.27 -7.84 -22.35
N THR A 125 11.34 -7.36 -22.98
CA THR A 125 12.72 -7.70 -22.59
C THR A 125 13.23 -6.74 -21.51
N GLU A 126 14.21 -7.15 -20.70
CA GLU A 126 14.80 -6.28 -19.66
C GLU A 126 15.34 -4.95 -20.22
N GLN A 127 15.80 -4.95 -21.47
CA GLN A 127 16.32 -3.78 -22.18
C GLN A 127 15.23 -2.78 -22.59
N GLN A 128 13.96 -3.20 -22.63
CA GLN A 128 12.81 -2.34 -22.95
C GLN A 128 12.19 -1.69 -21.70
N VAL A 129 12.76 -1.96 -20.52
CA VAL A 129 12.24 -1.54 -19.20
C VAL A 129 13.13 -0.46 -18.56
N GLU A 130 13.93 0.26 -19.36
CA GLU A 130 14.69 1.42 -18.89
C GLU A 130 13.77 2.41 -18.15
N PRO A 131 14.12 2.86 -16.94
CA PRO A 131 13.31 3.83 -16.22
C PRO A 131 13.41 5.15 -16.98
N HIS A 132 12.28 5.63 -17.50
CA HIS A 132 12.16 7.03 -17.89
C HIS A 132 12.34 7.89 -16.64
N THR A 133 13.58 8.21 -16.30
CA THR A 133 13.92 9.31 -15.40
C THR A 133 13.53 10.60 -16.09
N THR A 134 12.39 11.16 -15.69
CA THR A 134 12.03 12.56 -15.92
C THR A 134 11.28 13.07 -14.70
#